data_AF-A0A0G0SBW4-F1
#
_entry.id   AF-A0A0G0SBW4-F1
#
_cell.length_a   1.000
_cell.length_b   1.000
_cell.length_c   1.000
_cell.angle_alpha   90.00
_cell.angle_beta   90.00
_cell.angle_gamma   90.00
#
_symmetry.space_group_name_H-M   'P 1'
#
loop_
_entity.id
_entity.type
_entity.pdbx_description
1 polymer ?
#
loop_
_entity_poly.entity_id
_entity_poly.type
_entity_poly.pdbx_seq_one_letter_code
_entity_poly.pdbx_strand_id
1 'polypeptide(L)' 'MARYTGPKDRLSRREGFDLYGAGAKLTRLAVPPGVHGPKGIRMLSQYGRQLREKQKVKRLYGVLERQFRRY' A
#
# COMPACT_ATOMS: atom_id res chain seq x y z
N MET A 1 7.84 17.34 11.41
CA MET A 1 7.52 16.69 10.12
C MET A 1 6.46 15.62 10.34
N ALA A 2 5.40 15.60 9.53
CA ALA A 2 4.38 14.55 9.63
C ALA A 2 4.87 13.25 8.98
N ARG A 3 4.58 12.11 9.60
CA ARG A 3 4.89 10.76 9.09
C ARG A 3 3.74 9.81 9.39
N TYR A 4 3.62 8.74 8.60
CA TYR A 4 2.61 7.70 8.85
C TYR A 4 3.02 6.82 10.05
N THR A 5 2.21 6.83 11.11
CA THR A 5 2.41 6.01 12.33
C THR A 5 1.39 4.89 12.48
N GLY A 6 0.49 4.73 11.51
CA GLY A 6 -0.56 3.72 11.57
C GLY A 6 -0.09 2.29 11.24
N PRO A 7 -1.03 1.33 11.18
CA PRO A 7 -0.72 -0.07 10.92
C PRO A 7 -0.02 -0.29 9.57
N LYS A 8 1.26 -0.70 9.60
CA LYS A 8 2.08 -0.96 8.40
C LYS A 8 1.59 -2.17 7.59
N ASP A 9 1.19 -3.24 8.27
CA ASP A 9 0.63 -4.45 7.66
C ASP A 9 -0.58 -4.16 6.76
N ARG A 10 -1.44 -3.23 7.20
CA ARG A 10 -2.60 -2.78 6.41
C ARG A 10 -2.18 -2.16 5.07
N LEU A 11 -1.07 -1.43 5.04
CA LEU A 11 -0.55 -0.83 3.82
C LEU A 11 0.05 -1.89 2.88
N SER A 12 0.85 -2.82 3.43
CA SER A 12 1.44 -3.91 2.64
C SER A 12 0.37 -4.81 2.03
N ARG A 13 -0.66 -5.19 2.81
CA ARG A 13 -1.82 -5.95 2.32
C ARG A 13 -2.64 -5.22 1.27
N ARG A 14 -2.70 -3.88 1.32
CA ARG A 14 -3.43 -3.09 0.31
C ARG A 14 -2.69 -3.07 -1.03
N GLU A 15 -1.35 -3.05 -1.00
CA GLU A 15 -0.53 -3.06 -2.22
C GLU A 15 -0.13 -4.49 -2.65
N GLY A 16 -0.50 -5.52 -1.88
CA GLY A 16 -0.16 -6.92 -2.19
C GLY A 16 1.35 -7.20 -2.21
N PHE A 17 2.13 -6.36 -1.53
CA PHE A 17 3.59 -6.38 -1.57
C PHE A 17 4.14 -6.07 -0.18
N ASP A 18 5.24 -6.72 0.21
CA ASP A 18 5.90 -6.40 1.48
C ASP A 18 6.68 -5.07 1.36
N LEU A 19 6.04 -4.00 1.80
CA LEU A 19 6.62 -2.66 1.77
C LEU A 19 7.73 -2.43 2.80
N TYR A 20 7.84 -3.26 3.84
CA TYR A 20 8.67 -2.94 5.01
C TYR A 20 9.64 -4.07 5.39
N GLY A 21 9.71 -5.14 4.60
CA GLY A 21 10.65 -6.25 4.80
C GLY A 21 10.43 -6.99 6.13
N ALA A 22 9.26 -6.87 6.74
CA ALA A 22 8.96 -7.39 8.07
C ALA A 22 8.47 -8.85 8.01
N GLY A 23 9.01 -9.63 7.06
CA GLY A 23 8.65 -11.01 6.76
C GLY A 23 8.31 -11.84 8.00
N ALA A 24 7.24 -12.63 7.88
CA ALA A 24 6.51 -13.44 8.87
C ALA A 24 5.16 -12.86 9.39
N LYS A 25 4.94 -11.54 9.44
CA LYS A 25 3.64 -10.98 9.91
C LYS A 25 2.56 -10.84 8.84
N LEU A 26 2.94 -10.90 7.57
CA LEU A 26 2.05 -10.68 6.43
C LEU A 26 1.31 -11.96 6.03
N THR A 27 0.62 -12.60 6.97
CA THR A 27 -0.11 -13.87 6.72
C THR A 27 -1.23 -13.74 5.69
N ARG A 28 -1.67 -12.50 5.40
CA ARG A 28 -2.82 -12.20 4.53
C ARG A 28 -2.48 -11.21 3.42
N LEU A 29 -1.27 -11.31 2.85
CA LEU A 29 -0.79 -10.39 1.80
C LEU A 29 -1.71 -10.38 0.56
N ALA A 30 -2.25 -11.54 0.19
CA ALA A 30 -3.15 -11.70 -0.95
C ALA A 30 -4.56 -11.10 -0.72
N VAL A 31 -4.94 -10.83 0.53
CA VAL A 31 -6.29 -10.35 0.88
C VAL A 31 -6.23 -8.89 1.31
N PRO A 32 -6.82 -7.95 0.53
CA PRO A 32 -6.88 -6.55 0.90
C PRO A 32 -7.51 -6.33 2.29
N PRO A 33 -7.18 -5.22 2.97
CA PRO A 33 -7.83 -4.89 4.23
C PRO A 33 -9.29 -4.45 4.04
N GLY A 34 -10.12 -4.70 5.06
CA GLY A 34 -11.54 -4.28 5.13
C GLY A 34 -12.55 -5.41 4.90
N VAL A 35 -13.83 -5.13 5.15
CA VAL A 35 -14.94 -6.10 5.06
C VAL A 35 -15.10 -6.70 3.66
N HIS A 36 -14.80 -5.93 2.61
CA HIS A 36 -14.84 -6.42 1.23
C HIS A 36 -13.53 -7.05 0.74
N GLY A 37 -12.49 -7.07 1.58
CA GLY A 37 -11.19 -7.66 1.25
C GLY A 37 -11.27 -9.11 0.77
N PRO A 38 -12.04 -9.99 1.43
CA PRO A 38 -12.20 -11.39 0.99
C PRO A 38 -12.85 -11.55 -0.39
N LYS A 39 -13.60 -10.55 -0.87
CA LYS A 39 -14.17 -10.56 -2.22
C LYS A 39 -13.12 -10.27 -3.31
N GLY A 40 -11.89 -9.93 -2.91
CA GLY A 40 -10.78 -9.64 -3.82
C GLY A 40 -10.81 -8.22 -4.40
N ILE A 41 -9.90 -7.99 -5.34
CA ILE A 41 -9.75 -6.72 -6.06
C ILE A 41 -10.47 -6.85 -7.41
N ARG A 42 -11.44 -5.98 -7.68
CA ARG A 42 -11.99 -5.83 -9.04
C ARG A 42 -10.91 -5.35 -9.99
N MET A 43 -11.03 -5.69 -11.28
CA MET A 43 -10.12 -5.18 -12.31
C MET A 43 -9.96 -3.67 -12.21
N LEU A 44 -8.72 -3.21 -12.03
CA LEU A 44 -8.39 -1.80 -11.94
C LEU A 44 -8.31 -1.19 -13.35
N SER A 45 -8.85 0.02 -13.49
CA SER A 45 -8.59 0.87 -14.66
C SER A 45 -7.10 1.19 -14.79
N GLN A 46 -6.68 1.67 -15.97
CA GLN A 46 -5.29 2.10 -16.20
C GLN A 46 -4.83 3.12 -15.15
N TYR A 47 -5.66 4.14 -14.88
CA TYR A 47 -5.42 5.11 -13.83
C TYR A 47 -5.31 4.44 -12.45
N GLY A 48 -6.18 3.49 -12.15
CA GLY A 48 -6.16 2.74 -10.90
C GLY A 48 -4.83 1.99 -10.69
N ARG A 49 -4.27 1.39 -11.75
CA ARG A 49 -2.96 0.73 -11.71
C ARG A 49 -1.84 1.74 -11.44
N GLN A 50 -1.80 2.85 -12.18
CA GLN A 50 -0.81 3.92 -11.99
C GLN A 50 -0.86 4.50 -10.57
N LEU A 51 -2.06 4.71 -10.04
CA LEU A 51 -2.26 5.21 -8.69
C LEU A 51 -1.68 4.24 -7.65
N ARG A 52 -1.84 2.93 -7.83
CA ARG A 52 -1.29 1.92 -6.90
C ARG A 52 0.23 1.93 -6.90
N GLU A 53 0.85 1.94 -8.09
CA GLU A 53 2.32 2.04 -8.19
C GLU A 53 2.85 3.31 -7.53
N LYS A 54 2.18 4.46 -7.75
CA LYS A 54 2.52 5.70 -7.05
C LYS A 54 2.45 5.55 -5.53
N GLN A 55 1.37 4.95 -5.00
CA GLN A 55 1.21 4.75 -3.57
C GLN A 55 2.25 3.77 -3.00
N LYS A 56 2.62 2.73 -3.74
CA LYS A 56 3.63 1.75 -3.38
C LYS A 56 4.98 2.43 -3.15
N VAL A 57 5.47 3.18 -4.13
CA VAL A 57 6.75 3.89 -4.06
C VAL A 57 6.75 4.92 -2.93
N LYS A 58 5.70 5.75 -2.83
CA LYS A 58 5.58 6.74 -1.75
C LYS A 58 5.70 6.12 -0.36
N ARG A 59 5.06 4.96 -0.14
CA ARG A 59 5.06 4.26 1.16
C ARG A 59 6.38 3.57 1.46
N LEU A 60 7.04 3.05 0.42
CA LEU A 60 8.37 2.43 0.52
C LEU A 60 9.38 3.44 1.07
N TYR A 61 9.40 4.65 0.50
CA TYR A 61 10.28 5.73 0.94
C TYR A 61 9.76 6.51 2.15
N GLY A 62 8.52 6.26 2.61
CA GLY A 62 7.95 6.91 3.78
C GLY A 62 7.72 8.43 3.64
N VAL A 63 7.63 8.94 2.42
CA VAL A 63 7.47 10.38 2.13
C VAL A 63 6.01 10.80 2.01
N LEU A 64 5.72 12.08 2.26
CA LEU A 64 4.38 12.64 2.09
C LEU A 64 4.08 12.94 0.62
N GLU A 65 2.80 12.97 0.25
CA GLU A 65 2.38 13.19 -1.15
C GLU A 65 2.90 14.51 -1.74
N ARG A 66 2.91 15.59 -0.95
CA ARG A 66 3.42 16.90 -1.40
C ARG A 66 4.93 16.87 -1.67
N GLN A 67 5.67 16.09 -0.87
CA GLN A 67 7.11 15.93 -1.02
C GLN A 67 7.40 14.99 -2.20
N PHE A 68 6.66 13.88 -2.30
CA PHE A 68 6.75 12.93 -3.40
C PHE A 68 6.50 13.56 -4.77
N ARG A 69 5.56 14.51 -4.89
CA ARG A 69 5.29 15.23 -6.15
C ARG A 69 6.41 16.20 -6.56
N ARG A 70 7.28 16.60 -5.61
CA ARG A 70 8.37 17.55 -5.87
C ARG A 70 9.68 16.85 -6.22
N TYR A 71 9.84 15.59 -5.82
CA TYR A 71 10.90 14.72 -6.31
C TYR A 71 10.61 14.30 -7.75
#